data_AF-A0A7S7SJU6-F1
#
_entry.id   AF-A0A7S7SJU6-F1
#
_cell.length_a   1.000
_cell.length_b   1.000
_cell.length_c   1.000
_cell.angle_alpha   90.00
_cell.angle_beta   90.00
_cell.angle_gamma   90.00
#
_symmetry.space_group_name_H-M   'P 1'
#
loop_
_entity.id
_entity.type
_entity.pdbx_description
1 polymer ?
#
loop_
_entity_poly.entity_id
_entity_poly.type
_entity_poly.pdbx_seq_one_letter_code
_entity_poly.pdbx_strand_id
1 'polypeptide(L)'
;MAILVLFEWYSHLDVSLGIFYVFPIAVAATALNRWQIIAVAAACAFLRGLFTPQYTGIEFGLRYTMALLAYSGMGLLIFEMSRNRRIVIAHYARLKLEQELRRRAEEQLRILAESSPAAILTLDHNGKVIAANRASHDIFGITPPDTLMDRDIGGLVPTLGSAVKLHAGQRQVRTSAWTWAKRADGTMFPIATWFSTYGDGPDHHLAAIVVDVSEEVRDREMENFRHVLSYNRLLAGAVSHEIRNLCSAASMVASNLGRRPEVAADADFQALNQLVGGLTKLASFELAKNTTARSASLAAVLDNLRVVVETDWREIDGQLEWLLPSQLPEVQADSHGLLQIFLNLAQNSLRAVDGGPVRQLTIEVEATADSVRISFNDSGPGVSQPETLFHPFRSNSDGSGLGLYISRALARSFSGDLIHVPQSSGCRFDLTLKPVRRSNDGGVPPLAAAAADSLVHRG
;
A
#
# COMPACT_ATOMS: atom_id res chain seq x y z
N MET A 1 -26.56 -46.29 60.11
CA MET A 1 -27.71 -46.92 60.79
C MET A 1 -27.35 -48.25 61.41
N ALA A 2 -27.07 -49.30 60.62
CA ALA A 2 -26.78 -50.64 61.16
C ALA A 2 -25.65 -50.68 62.21
N ILE A 3 -24.57 -49.93 62.00
CA ILE A 3 -23.44 -49.86 62.95
C ILE A 3 -23.84 -49.22 64.29
N LEU A 4 -24.68 -48.18 64.28
CA LEU A 4 -25.15 -47.52 65.51
C LEU A 4 -26.09 -48.44 66.29
N VAL A 5 -26.98 -49.13 65.59
CA VAL A 5 -27.91 -50.11 66.18
C VAL A 5 -27.15 -51.30 66.78
N LEU A 6 -26.16 -51.85 66.07
CA LEU A 6 -25.33 -52.94 66.56
C LEU A 6 -24.49 -52.54 67.78
N PHE A 7 -23.97 -51.30 67.79
CA PHE A 7 -23.19 -50.78 68.91
C PHE A 7 -24.05 -50.51 70.14
N GLU A 8 -25.24 -49.94 69.98
CA GLU A 8 -26.21 -49.71 71.07
C GLU A 8 -26.73 -51.04 71.65
N TRP A 9 -26.90 -52.06 70.81
CA TRP A 9 -27.23 -53.43 71.23
C TRP A 9 -26.10 -54.11 72.04
N TYR A 10 -24.85 -53.92 71.62
CA TYR A 10 -23.69 -54.62 72.22
C TYR A 10 -23.16 -53.95 73.51
N SER A 11 -23.34 -52.64 73.66
CA SER A 11 -22.64 -51.86 74.70
C SER A 11 -23.38 -51.73 76.04
N HIS A 12 -24.66 -52.15 76.14
CA HIS A 12 -25.48 -52.05 77.36
C HIS A 12 -25.32 -50.71 78.11
N LEU A 13 -25.23 -49.60 77.37
CA LEU A 13 -25.07 -48.28 77.96
C LEU A 13 -26.38 -47.81 78.61
N ASP A 14 -26.31 -47.33 79.86
CA ASP A 14 -27.44 -46.69 80.55
C ASP A 14 -27.83 -45.31 79.95
N VAL A 15 -27.11 -44.86 78.91
CA VAL A 15 -27.31 -43.57 78.21
C VAL A 15 -27.66 -43.83 76.75
N SER A 16 -28.83 -43.37 76.31
CA SER A 16 -29.29 -43.51 74.92
C SER A 16 -28.34 -42.81 73.93
N LEU A 17 -27.91 -43.53 72.89
CA LEU A 17 -27.13 -42.97 71.78
C LEU A 17 -28.03 -42.26 70.75
N GLY A 18 -29.28 -41.96 71.13
CA GLY A 18 -30.30 -41.29 70.33
C GLY A 18 -29.81 -40.03 69.60
N ILE A 19 -28.88 -39.27 70.19
CA ILE A 19 -28.33 -38.07 69.57
C ILE A 19 -27.55 -38.36 68.27
N PHE A 20 -26.94 -39.54 68.15
CA PHE A 20 -26.14 -39.93 66.98
C PHE A 20 -26.97 -40.37 65.77
N TYR A 21 -28.28 -40.59 65.93
CA TYR A 21 -29.17 -40.89 64.81
C TYR A 21 -29.35 -39.69 63.85
N VAL A 22 -28.94 -38.49 64.27
CA VAL A 22 -28.86 -37.30 63.38
C VAL A 22 -27.86 -37.49 62.25
N PHE A 23 -26.74 -38.21 62.46
CA PHE A 23 -25.71 -38.38 61.43
C PHE A 23 -26.20 -39.16 60.20
N PRO A 24 -26.85 -40.34 60.34
CA PRO A 24 -27.47 -41.02 59.21
C PRO A 24 -28.52 -40.18 58.48
N ILE A 25 -29.32 -39.39 59.20
CA ILE A 25 -30.31 -38.49 58.59
C ILE A 25 -29.62 -37.36 57.81
N ALA A 26 -28.55 -36.78 58.36
CA ALA A 26 -27.76 -35.75 57.69
C ALA A 26 -27.14 -36.26 56.38
N VAL A 27 -26.59 -37.48 56.38
CA VAL A 27 -26.06 -38.12 55.17
C VAL A 27 -27.20 -38.40 54.18
N ALA A 28 -28.29 -39.01 54.64
CA ALA A 28 -29.46 -39.31 53.82
C ALA A 28 -30.05 -38.04 53.17
N ALA A 29 -30.07 -36.91 53.89
CA ALA A 29 -30.56 -35.64 53.41
C ALA A 29 -29.77 -35.05 52.22
N THR A 30 -28.56 -35.54 51.94
CA THR A 30 -27.78 -35.09 50.77
C THR A 30 -28.11 -35.85 49.47
N ALA A 31 -28.81 -36.99 49.57
CA ALA A 31 -29.05 -37.90 48.45
C ALA A 31 -30.53 -38.26 48.25
N LEU A 32 -31.32 -38.25 49.32
CA LEU A 32 -32.73 -38.63 49.30
C LEU A 32 -33.64 -37.41 49.08
N ASN A 33 -34.87 -37.68 48.62
CA ASN A 33 -35.90 -36.65 48.46
C ASN A 33 -36.69 -36.43 49.78
N ARG A 34 -37.45 -35.32 49.86
CA ARG A 34 -38.06 -34.84 51.11
C ARG A 34 -38.87 -35.91 51.88
N TRP A 35 -39.64 -36.72 51.16
CA TRP A 35 -40.45 -37.80 51.76
C TRP A 35 -39.61 -38.95 52.30
N GLN A 36 -38.57 -39.34 51.59
CA GLN A 36 -37.62 -40.36 52.04
C GLN A 36 -36.85 -39.90 53.29
N ILE A 37 -36.51 -38.62 53.40
CA ILE A 37 -35.88 -38.05 54.60
C ILE A 37 -36.81 -38.17 55.81
N ILE A 38 -38.09 -37.83 55.65
CA ILE A 38 -39.10 -37.96 56.71
C ILE A 38 -39.27 -39.44 57.10
N ALA A 39 -39.29 -40.36 56.13
CA ALA A 39 -39.38 -41.79 56.39
C ALA A 39 -38.16 -42.31 57.18
N VAL A 40 -36.95 -41.88 56.82
CA VAL A 40 -35.72 -42.21 57.55
C VAL A 40 -35.74 -41.58 58.96
N ALA A 41 -36.20 -40.34 59.10
CA ALA A 41 -36.36 -39.67 60.39
C ALA A 41 -37.36 -40.41 61.30
N ALA A 42 -38.47 -40.91 60.75
CA ALA A 42 -39.45 -41.73 61.47
C ALA A 42 -38.85 -43.07 61.90
N ALA A 43 -38.11 -43.76 61.02
CA ALA A 43 -37.41 -44.98 61.37
C ALA A 43 -36.36 -44.76 62.47
N CYS A 44 -35.58 -43.67 62.40
CA CYS A 44 -34.62 -43.28 63.44
C CYS A 44 -35.31 -42.95 64.77
N ALA A 45 -36.41 -42.20 64.74
CA ALA A 45 -37.18 -41.84 65.93
C ALA A 45 -37.78 -43.09 66.60
N PHE A 46 -38.27 -44.03 65.80
CA PHE A 46 -38.82 -45.30 66.29
C PHE A 46 -37.72 -46.17 66.91
N LEU A 47 -36.58 -46.35 66.22
CA LEU A 47 -35.44 -47.11 66.72
C LEU A 47 -34.91 -46.54 68.03
N ARG A 48 -34.75 -45.21 68.13
CA ARG A 48 -34.37 -44.56 69.38
C ARG A 48 -35.34 -44.88 70.53
N GLY A 49 -36.64 -44.91 70.24
CA GLY A 49 -37.66 -45.26 71.22
C GLY A 49 -37.53 -46.69 71.75
N LEU A 50 -37.12 -47.64 70.92
CA LEU A 50 -36.96 -49.06 71.31
C LEU A 50 -35.80 -49.28 72.30
N PHE A 51 -34.74 -48.46 72.22
CA PHE A 51 -33.52 -48.63 73.02
C PHE A 51 -33.48 -47.76 74.28
N THR A 52 -34.55 -47.03 74.62
CA THR A 52 -34.60 -46.22 75.84
C THR A 52 -35.41 -46.92 76.93
N PRO A 53 -34.83 -47.28 78.11
CA PRO A 53 -35.54 -48.05 79.12
C PRO A 53 -36.64 -47.24 79.85
N GLN A 54 -37.78 -47.90 80.09
CA GLN A 54 -38.80 -47.58 81.11
C GLN A 54 -39.64 -46.29 80.92
N TYR A 55 -40.60 -46.31 79.98
CA TYR A 55 -41.60 -45.25 79.84
C TYR A 55 -43.04 -45.78 79.82
N THR A 56 -43.98 -44.98 80.34
CA THR A 56 -45.41 -45.16 80.10
C THR A 56 -45.73 -44.91 78.61
N GLY A 57 -46.81 -45.48 78.07
CA GLY A 57 -47.14 -45.34 76.64
C GLY A 57 -47.27 -43.89 76.15
N ILE A 58 -47.69 -42.97 77.04
CA ILE A 58 -47.80 -41.53 76.75
C ILE A 58 -46.42 -40.89 76.59
N GLU A 59 -45.46 -41.25 77.44
CA GLU A 59 -44.10 -40.70 77.39
C GLU A 59 -43.32 -41.19 76.15
N PHE A 60 -43.52 -42.44 75.73
CA PHE A 60 -42.99 -42.94 74.46
C PHE A 60 -43.54 -42.13 73.27
N GLY A 61 -44.86 -41.89 73.23
CA GLY A 61 -45.51 -41.11 72.17
C GLY A 61 -44.99 -39.68 72.07
N LEU A 62 -44.86 -38.97 73.19
CA LEU A 62 -44.31 -37.61 73.24
C LEU A 62 -42.83 -37.55 72.79
N ARG A 63 -42.00 -38.49 73.24
CA ARG A 63 -40.58 -38.54 72.84
C ARG A 63 -40.41 -38.90 71.37
N TYR A 64 -41.21 -39.82 70.85
CA TYR A 64 -41.23 -40.17 69.43
C TYR A 64 -41.63 -38.99 68.55
N THR A 65 -42.71 -38.27 68.89
CA THR A 65 -43.15 -37.12 68.09
C THR A 65 -42.14 -35.98 68.12
N MET A 66 -41.54 -35.69 69.28
CA MET A 66 -40.47 -34.70 69.40
C MET A 66 -39.22 -35.10 68.59
N ALA A 67 -38.81 -36.37 68.66
CA ALA A 67 -37.68 -36.87 67.88
C ALA A 67 -37.95 -36.84 66.38
N LEU A 68 -39.14 -37.25 65.94
CA LEU A 68 -39.57 -37.20 64.54
C LEU A 68 -39.55 -35.76 64.00
N LEU A 69 -40.08 -34.79 64.75
CA LEU A 69 -40.07 -33.37 64.37
C LEU A 69 -38.63 -32.83 64.29
N ALA A 70 -37.80 -33.09 65.31
CA ALA A 70 -36.42 -32.62 65.33
C ALA A 70 -35.59 -33.22 64.19
N TYR A 71 -35.70 -34.54 63.97
CA TYR A 71 -34.99 -35.26 62.92
C TYR A 71 -35.47 -34.88 61.52
N SER A 72 -36.77 -34.74 61.30
CA SER A 72 -37.31 -34.30 60.02
C SER A 72 -36.92 -32.85 59.73
N GLY A 73 -37.00 -31.96 60.72
CA GLY A 73 -36.58 -30.57 60.60
C GLY A 73 -35.11 -30.44 60.25
N MET A 74 -34.24 -31.16 60.96
CA MET A 74 -32.79 -31.18 60.68
C MET A 74 -32.48 -31.75 59.29
N GLY A 75 -33.10 -32.88 58.92
CA GLY A 75 -32.91 -33.50 57.61
C GLY A 75 -33.38 -32.60 56.46
N LEU A 76 -34.55 -31.96 56.58
CA LEU A 76 -35.06 -31.05 55.56
C LEU A 76 -34.22 -29.76 55.45
N LEU A 77 -33.71 -29.24 56.57
CA LEU A 77 -32.81 -28.08 56.57
C LEU A 77 -31.49 -28.40 55.85
N ILE A 78 -30.88 -29.55 56.14
CA ILE A 78 -29.66 -30.00 55.46
C ILE A 78 -29.92 -30.23 53.97
N PHE A 79 -31.08 -30.80 53.61
CA PHE A 79 -31.48 -30.97 52.22
C PHE A 79 -31.56 -29.62 51.49
N GLU A 80 -32.25 -28.62 52.04
CA GLU A 80 -32.33 -27.29 51.40
C GLU A 80 -30.98 -26.58 51.36
N MET A 81 -30.16 -26.66 52.41
CA MET A 81 -28.80 -26.11 52.37
C MET A 81 -27.95 -26.76 51.29
N SER A 82 -27.99 -28.10 51.17
CA SER A 82 -27.24 -28.84 50.16
C SER A 82 -27.72 -28.51 48.74
N ARG A 83 -29.04 -28.42 48.55
CA ARG A 83 -29.66 -28.02 47.29
C ARG A 83 -29.27 -26.60 46.90
N ASN A 84 -29.40 -25.63 47.82
CA ASN A 84 -29.02 -24.25 47.59
C ASN A 84 -27.53 -24.11 47.26
N ARG A 85 -26.66 -24.82 47.99
CA ARG A 85 -25.23 -24.84 47.72
C ARG A 85 -24.92 -25.36 46.31
N ARG A 86 -25.59 -26.44 45.87
CA ARG A 86 -25.41 -26.97 44.50
C ARG A 86 -25.85 -25.97 43.44
N ILE A 87 -26.98 -25.29 43.64
CA ILE A 87 -27.48 -24.25 42.73
C ILE A 87 -26.49 -23.09 42.63
N VAL A 88 -25.99 -22.59 43.76
CA VAL A 88 -25.03 -21.47 43.80
C VAL A 88 -23.72 -21.84 43.09
N ILE A 89 -23.18 -23.04 43.36
CA ILE A 89 -21.95 -23.51 42.68
C ILE A 89 -22.17 -23.62 41.17
N ALA A 90 -23.29 -24.20 40.73
CA ALA A 90 -23.61 -24.31 39.31
C ALA A 90 -23.77 -22.93 38.65
N HIS A 91 -24.42 -21.98 39.33
CA HIS A 91 -24.58 -20.61 38.86
C HIS A 91 -23.24 -19.89 38.74
N TYR A 92 -22.38 -20.00 39.75
CA TYR A 92 -21.04 -19.42 39.73
C TYR A 92 -20.16 -20.01 38.62
N ALA A 93 -20.22 -21.34 38.42
CA ALA A 93 -19.51 -22.00 37.33
C ALA A 93 -19.96 -21.50 35.95
N ARG A 94 -21.28 -21.29 35.76
CA ARG A 94 -21.85 -20.74 34.53
C ARG A 94 -21.38 -19.31 34.26
N LEU A 95 -21.44 -18.43 35.27
CA LEU A 95 -20.96 -17.05 35.16
C LEU A 95 -19.47 -16.99 34.80
N LYS A 96 -18.65 -17.82 35.45
CA LYS A 96 -17.20 -17.86 35.17
C LYS A 96 -16.91 -18.33 33.75
N LEU A 97 -17.66 -19.32 33.25
CA LEU A 97 -17.53 -19.78 31.87
C LEU A 97 -17.92 -18.68 30.87
N GLU A 98 -19.03 -17.98 31.12
CA GLU A 98 -19.51 -16.89 30.27
C GLU A 98 -18.50 -15.72 30.20
N GLN A 99 -17.92 -15.33 31.34
CA GLN A 99 -16.86 -14.33 31.40
C GLN A 99 -15.60 -14.76 30.63
N GLU A 100 -15.17 -16.02 30.77
CA GLU A 100 -14.00 -16.52 30.06
C GLU A 100 -14.24 -16.59 28.55
N LEU A 101 -15.43 -17.02 28.11
CA LEU A 101 -15.80 -17.01 26.69
C LEU A 101 -15.83 -15.60 26.13
N ARG A 102 -16.42 -14.64 26.87
CA ARG A 102 -16.45 -13.23 26.47
C ARG A 102 -15.03 -12.66 26.35
N ARG A 103 -14.18 -12.89 27.36
CA ARG A 103 -12.78 -12.44 27.35
C ARG A 103 -12.01 -13.02 26.15
N ARG A 104 -12.20 -14.31 25.84
CA ARG A 104 -11.58 -14.95 24.67
C ARG A 104 -12.08 -14.36 23.37
N ALA A 105 -13.37 -14.08 23.24
CA ALA A 105 -13.94 -13.46 22.05
C ALA A 105 -13.41 -12.02 21.85
N GLU A 106 -13.35 -11.22 22.92
CA GLU A 106 -12.78 -9.86 22.90
C GLU A 106 -11.29 -9.89 22.51
N GLU A 107 -10.50 -10.81 23.05
CA GLU A 107 -9.09 -10.97 22.70
C GLU A 107 -8.91 -11.39 21.23
N GLN A 108 -9.71 -12.34 20.75
CA GLN A 108 -9.67 -12.77 19.36
C GLN A 108 -10.00 -11.61 18.40
N LEU A 109 -11.03 -10.82 18.70
CA LEU A 109 -11.38 -9.64 17.90
C LEU A 109 -10.27 -8.59 17.91
N ARG A 110 -9.64 -8.35 19.08
CA ARG A 110 -8.50 -7.44 19.19
C ARG A 110 -7.33 -7.91 18.33
N ILE A 111 -6.96 -9.18 18.40
CA ILE A 111 -5.86 -9.73 17.60
C ILE A 111 -6.15 -9.61 16.10
N LEU A 112 -7.38 -9.89 15.67
CA LEU A 112 -7.79 -9.72 14.26
C LEU A 112 -7.70 -8.26 13.81
N ALA A 113 -8.14 -7.32 14.64
CA ALA A 113 -8.03 -5.90 14.34
C ALA A 113 -6.57 -5.42 14.29
N GLU A 114 -5.73 -5.84 15.25
CA GLU A 114 -4.32 -5.45 15.34
C GLU A 114 -3.42 -6.06 14.26
N SER A 115 -3.78 -7.26 13.76
CA SER A 115 -3.04 -7.93 12.69
C SER A 115 -3.52 -7.54 11.28
N SER A 116 -4.63 -6.81 11.17
CA SER A 116 -5.13 -6.31 9.89
C SER A 116 -4.12 -5.35 9.25
N PRO A 117 -3.79 -5.51 7.96
CA PRO A 117 -2.97 -4.55 7.23
C PRO A 117 -3.72 -3.25 6.90
N ALA A 118 -5.06 -3.28 6.91
CA ALA A 118 -5.88 -2.09 6.74
C ALA A 118 -5.96 -1.30 8.06
N ALA A 119 -5.94 0.02 7.97
CA ALA A 119 -6.17 0.91 9.09
C ALA A 119 -7.64 0.83 9.51
N ILE A 120 -7.89 0.40 10.75
CA ILE A 120 -9.22 0.31 11.34
C ILE A 120 -9.29 1.31 12.48
N LEU A 121 -10.21 2.27 12.37
CA LEU A 121 -10.41 3.32 13.36
C LEU A 121 -11.89 3.53 13.69
N THR A 122 -12.15 3.95 14.92
CA THR A 122 -13.48 4.37 15.38
C THR A 122 -13.41 5.81 15.87
N LEU A 123 -14.40 6.60 15.50
CA LEU A 123 -14.52 8.01 15.85
C LEU A 123 -15.70 8.26 16.79
N ASP A 124 -15.59 9.30 17.62
CA ASP A 124 -16.71 9.87 18.37
C ASP A 124 -17.57 10.82 17.52
N HIS A 125 -18.60 11.39 18.13
CA HIS A 125 -19.52 12.35 17.51
C HIS A 125 -18.86 13.68 17.09
N ASN A 126 -17.65 13.97 17.56
CA ASN A 126 -16.86 15.15 17.17
C ASN A 126 -15.81 14.84 16.09
N GLY A 127 -15.66 13.58 15.69
CA GLY A 127 -14.66 13.13 14.72
C GLY A 127 -13.29 12.84 15.34
N LYS A 128 -13.21 12.70 16.67
CA LYS A 128 -11.99 12.29 17.37
C LYS A 128 -11.86 10.77 17.39
N VAL A 129 -10.62 10.29 17.25
CA VAL A 129 -10.34 8.85 17.27
C VAL A 129 -10.44 8.30 18.69
N ILE A 130 -11.33 7.33 18.90
CA ILE A 130 -11.52 6.62 20.18
C ILE A 130 -10.98 5.19 20.16
N ALA A 131 -10.71 4.64 18.98
CA ALA A 131 -10.03 3.36 18.82
C ALA A 131 -9.28 3.35 17.49
N ALA A 132 -8.08 2.78 17.47
CA ALA A 132 -7.27 2.61 16.28
C ALA A 132 -6.38 1.38 16.44
N ASN A 133 -6.29 0.55 15.40
CA ASN A 133 -5.32 -0.55 15.36
C ASN A 133 -3.90 -0.04 15.03
N ARG A 134 -2.91 -0.93 15.11
CA ARG A 134 -1.53 -0.65 14.71
C ARG A 134 -1.40 -0.12 13.29
N ALA A 135 -2.07 -0.73 12.31
CA ALA A 135 -1.98 -0.30 10.91
C ALA A 135 -2.43 1.16 10.69
N SER A 136 -3.35 1.65 11.52
CA SER A 136 -3.73 3.08 11.50
C SER A 136 -2.54 3.98 11.81
N HIS A 137 -1.75 3.65 12.83
CA HIS A 137 -0.57 4.43 13.20
C HIS A 137 0.49 4.39 12.09
N ASP A 138 0.73 3.20 11.54
CA ASP A 138 1.71 2.98 10.48
C ASP A 138 1.32 3.75 9.19
N ILE A 139 0.07 3.64 8.74
CA ILE A 139 -0.42 4.31 7.53
C ILE A 139 -0.42 5.84 7.68
N PHE A 140 -0.79 6.39 8.84
CA PHE A 140 -0.75 7.84 9.04
C PHE A 140 0.63 8.38 9.46
N GLY A 141 1.65 7.51 9.59
CA GLY A 141 3.01 7.89 9.95
C GLY A 141 3.14 8.44 11.36
N ILE A 142 2.29 7.99 12.28
CA ILE A 142 2.27 8.43 13.68
C ILE A 142 3.06 7.40 14.50
N THR A 143 4.15 7.85 15.10
CA THR A 143 5.05 7.01 15.90
C THR A 143 5.06 7.45 17.37
N PRO A 144 5.28 6.54 18.32
CA PRO A 144 5.38 6.89 19.74
C PRO A 144 6.44 7.98 19.99
N PRO A 145 6.19 8.99 20.84
CA PRO A 145 5.11 9.07 21.84
C PRO A 145 3.77 9.61 21.32
N ASP A 146 3.70 10.05 20.05
CA ASP A 146 2.46 10.55 19.48
C ASP A 146 1.46 9.42 19.23
N THR A 147 0.18 9.73 19.37
CA THR A 147 -0.92 8.78 19.21
C THR A 147 -2.00 9.33 18.30
N LEU A 148 -2.72 8.42 17.63
CA LEU A 148 -3.95 8.77 16.92
C LEU A 148 -5.10 9.05 17.88
N MET A 149 -5.07 8.51 19.09
CA MET A 149 -6.14 8.64 20.08
C MET A 149 -6.41 10.11 20.42
N ASP A 150 -7.69 10.47 20.55
CA ASP A 150 -8.20 11.83 20.80
C ASP A 150 -7.87 12.90 19.74
N ARG A 151 -7.21 12.51 18.64
CA ARG A 151 -6.90 13.39 17.52
C ARG A 151 -8.11 13.54 16.59
N ASP A 152 -8.31 14.74 16.06
CA ASP A 152 -9.32 14.99 15.03
C ASP A 152 -8.88 14.36 13.71
N ILE A 153 -9.68 13.41 13.20
CA ILE A 153 -9.37 12.72 11.95
C ILE A 153 -9.50 13.65 10.75
N GLY A 154 -10.28 14.74 10.83
CA GLY A 154 -10.54 15.64 9.72
C GLY A 154 -9.28 16.31 9.16
N GLY A 155 -8.23 16.44 9.98
CA GLY A 155 -6.93 16.94 9.54
C GLY A 155 -6.11 15.95 8.71
N LEU A 156 -6.37 14.65 8.84
CA LEU A 156 -5.69 13.58 8.10
C LEU A 156 -6.55 13.07 6.94
N VAL A 157 -7.85 12.92 7.16
CA VAL A 157 -8.83 12.45 6.19
C VAL A 157 -10.08 13.35 6.23
N PRO A 158 -10.10 14.45 5.45
CA PRO A 158 -11.19 15.43 5.49
C PRO A 158 -12.58 14.84 5.25
N THR A 159 -12.68 13.84 4.37
CA THR A 159 -13.96 13.17 4.04
C THR A 159 -14.57 12.47 5.25
N LEU A 160 -13.76 11.87 6.12
CA LEU A 160 -14.25 11.24 7.35
C LEU A 160 -14.72 12.29 8.36
N GLY A 161 -13.99 13.40 8.49
CA GLY A 161 -14.40 14.51 9.34
C GLY A 161 -15.75 15.13 8.90
N SER A 162 -15.99 15.23 7.59
CA SER A 162 -17.30 15.64 7.06
C SER A 162 -18.38 14.58 7.30
N ALA A 163 -18.05 13.29 7.13
CA ALA A 163 -19.02 12.20 7.26
C ALA A 163 -19.62 12.08 8.67
N VAL A 164 -18.83 12.32 9.73
CA VAL A 164 -19.33 12.35 11.12
C VAL A 164 -20.38 13.44 11.30
N LYS A 165 -20.20 14.61 10.67
CA LYS A 165 -21.10 15.77 10.82
C LYS A 165 -22.40 15.66 10.02
N LEU A 166 -22.42 14.81 8.98
CA LEU A 166 -23.55 14.67 8.06
C LEU A 166 -24.79 13.99 8.70
N HIS A 167 -24.67 13.41 9.90
CA HIS A 167 -25.62 12.42 10.41
C HIS A 167 -26.40 12.73 11.67
N ALA A 168 -26.62 14.02 11.94
CA ALA A 168 -27.57 14.47 12.96
C ALA A 168 -29.06 14.09 12.68
N GLY A 169 -29.38 13.23 11.69
CA GLY A 169 -30.75 12.90 11.30
C GLY A 169 -30.93 11.59 10.51
N GLN A 170 -31.07 10.48 11.23
CA GLN A 170 -31.94 9.33 10.89
C GLN A 170 -31.61 8.32 9.75
N ARG A 171 -30.35 8.12 9.32
CA ARG A 171 -30.05 6.88 8.54
C ARG A 171 -28.64 6.37 8.72
N GLN A 172 -28.48 5.08 9.02
CA GLN A 172 -27.17 4.42 9.00
C GLN A 172 -26.57 4.54 7.58
N VAL A 173 -25.44 5.26 7.42
CA VAL A 173 -24.76 5.34 6.12
C VAL A 173 -23.63 4.34 6.08
N ARG A 174 -23.60 3.58 5.00
CA ARG A 174 -22.46 2.77 4.59
C ARG A 174 -22.01 3.28 3.23
N THR A 175 -20.83 3.87 3.19
CA THR A 175 -20.27 4.48 1.98
C THR A 175 -18.85 3.99 1.76
N SER A 176 -18.48 3.87 0.49
CA SER A 176 -17.10 3.73 0.04
C SER A 176 -16.68 4.96 -0.75
N ALA A 177 -15.51 5.51 -0.47
CA ALA A 177 -14.96 6.64 -1.19
C ALA A 177 -13.48 6.41 -1.50
N TRP A 178 -13.07 6.81 -2.71
CA TRP A 178 -11.68 6.96 -3.09
C TRP A 178 -11.31 8.42 -2.89
N THR A 179 -10.31 8.70 -2.07
CA THR A 179 -9.93 10.06 -1.71
C THR A 179 -8.44 10.15 -1.38
N TRP A 180 -8.01 11.32 -0.94
CA TRP A 180 -6.65 11.58 -0.52
C TRP A 180 -6.59 11.75 0.99
N ALA A 181 -5.62 11.08 1.60
CA ALA A 181 -5.24 11.26 2.98
C ALA A 181 -3.93 12.04 3.08
N LYS A 182 -3.69 12.60 4.26
CA LYS A 182 -2.47 13.27 4.65
C LYS A 182 -1.80 12.51 5.79
N ARG A 183 -0.50 12.21 5.68
CA ARG A 183 0.30 11.66 6.79
C ARG A 183 0.69 12.76 7.77
N ALA A 184 1.21 12.38 8.94
CA ALA A 184 1.66 13.32 9.96
C ALA A 184 2.76 14.29 9.48
N ASP A 185 3.63 13.84 8.56
CA ASP A 185 4.68 14.65 7.92
C ASP A 185 4.15 15.62 6.83
N GLY A 186 2.86 15.50 6.50
CA GLY A 186 2.17 16.30 5.51
C GLY A 186 2.14 15.73 4.09
N THR A 187 2.75 14.56 3.85
CA THR A 187 2.68 13.88 2.55
C THR A 187 1.26 13.43 2.24
N MET A 188 0.83 13.64 1.00
CA MET A 188 -0.49 13.23 0.51
C MET A 188 -0.39 11.86 -0.15
N PHE A 189 -1.34 10.97 0.13
CA PHE A 189 -1.40 9.64 -0.47
C PHE A 189 -2.85 9.22 -0.77
N PRO A 190 -3.09 8.45 -1.86
CA PRO A 190 -4.42 8.01 -2.20
C PRO A 190 -4.88 6.88 -1.28
N ILE A 191 -6.15 6.94 -0.87
CA ILE A 191 -6.77 5.96 0.00
C ILE A 191 -8.12 5.50 -0.54
N ALA A 192 -8.42 4.23 -0.30
CA ALA A 192 -9.77 3.70 -0.37
C ALA A 192 -10.33 3.58 1.05
N THR A 193 -11.49 4.17 1.28
CA THR A 193 -12.10 4.23 2.61
C THR A 193 -13.51 3.69 2.60
N TRP A 194 -13.82 2.84 3.57
CA TRP A 194 -15.18 2.39 3.88
C TRP A 194 -15.54 2.84 5.28
N PHE A 195 -16.73 3.40 5.47
CA PHE A 195 -17.17 3.77 6.80
C PHE A 195 -18.64 3.44 7.03
N SER A 196 -18.95 3.21 8.29
CA SER A 196 -20.30 3.01 8.79
C SER A 196 -20.49 3.74 10.11
N THR A 197 -21.61 4.44 10.23
CA THR A 197 -22.01 5.05 11.50
C THR A 197 -22.91 4.11 12.30
N TYR A 198 -22.90 4.24 13.62
CA TYR A 198 -23.78 3.52 14.53
C TYR A 198 -24.02 4.33 15.81
N GLY A 199 -25.06 3.98 16.57
CA GLY A 199 -25.50 4.73 17.74
C GLY A 199 -26.28 6.01 17.40
N ASP A 200 -26.95 6.56 18.40
CA ASP A 200 -27.80 7.76 18.30
C ASP A 200 -27.41 8.80 19.37
N GLY A 201 -27.48 10.08 19.02
CA GLY A 201 -27.19 11.19 19.93
C GLY A 201 -25.73 11.23 20.39
N PRO A 202 -25.43 11.30 21.70
CA PRO A 202 -24.06 11.37 22.22
C PRO A 202 -23.25 10.08 22.04
N ASP A 203 -23.91 8.93 21.87
CA ASP A 203 -23.28 7.62 21.57
C ASP A 203 -23.10 7.41 20.05
N HIS A 204 -23.15 8.48 19.26
CA HIS A 204 -22.90 8.42 17.83
C HIS A 204 -21.43 8.18 17.54
N HIS A 205 -21.16 7.11 16.81
CA HIS A 205 -19.82 6.68 16.43
C HIS A 205 -19.73 6.39 14.94
N LEU A 206 -18.51 6.52 14.41
CA LEU A 206 -18.18 6.16 13.05
C LEU A 206 -17.02 5.16 13.04
N ALA A 207 -17.26 3.95 12.56
CA ALA A 207 -16.22 2.97 12.28
C ALA A 207 -15.76 3.11 10.82
N ALA A 208 -14.45 3.24 10.61
CA ALA A 208 -13.84 3.38 9.30
C ALA A 208 -12.71 2.37 9.08
N ILE A 209 -12.63 1.89 7.85
CA ILE A 209 -11.52 1.10 7.32
C ILE A 209 -10.88 1.95 6.22
N VAL A 210 -9.57 2.18 6.34
CA VAL A 210 -8.76 2.95 5.38
C VAL A 210 -7.67 2.04 4.84
N VAL A 211 -7.54 2.00 3.52
CA VAL A 211 -6.52 1.23 2.81
C VAL A 211 -5.70 2.20 1.97
N ASP A 212 -4.38 2.17 2.13
CA ASP A 212 -3.44 2.86 1.25
C ASP A 212 -3.44 2.15 -0.11
N VAL A 213 -3.77 2.88 -1.18
CA VAL A 213 -3.81 2.34 -2.56
C VAL A 213 -2.71 2.92 -3.44
N SER A 214 -1.63 3.42 -2.81
CA SER A 214 -0.50 4.03 -3.52
C SER A 214 0.16 3.05 -4.51
N GLU A 215 0.29 1.78 -4.13
CA GLU A 215 0.88 0.75 -5.00
C GLU A 215 -0.02 0.44 -6.20
N GLU A 216 -1.32 0.22 -5.98
CA GLU A 216 -2.26 -0.06 -7.07
C GLU A 216 -2.38 1.09 -8.07
N VAL A 217 -2.32 2.33 -7.60
CA VAL A 217 -2.31 3.50 -8.48
C VAL A 217 -1.03 3.52 -9.32
N ARG A 218 0.14 3.28 -8.69
CA ARG A 218 1.43 3.25 -9.38
C ARG A 218 1.48 2.12 -10.42
N ASP A 219 0.96 0.95 -10.09
CA ASP A 219 0.93 -0.21 -11.00
C ASP A 219 0.02 0.06 -12.20
N ARG A 220 -1.18 0.62 -11.96
CA ARG A 220 -2.08 1.03 -13.05
C ARG A 220 -1.48 2.07 -13.96
N GLU A 221 -0.80 3.08 -13.40
CA GLU A 221 -0.10 4.09 -14.19
C GLU A 221 1.00 3.46 -15.04
N MET A 222 1.77 2.52 -14.47
CA MET A 222 2.81 1.79 -15.19
C MET A 222 2.23 0.92 -16.32
N GLU A 223 1.11 0.23 -16.08
CA GLU A 223 0.42 -0.56 -17.10
C GLU A 223 -0.14 0.32 -18.22
N ASN A 224 -0.83 1.42 -17.88
CA ASN A 224 -1.31 2.38 -18.87
C ASN A 224 -0.15 2.95 -19.70
N PHE A 225 0.97 3.25 -19.04
CA PHE A 225 2.18 3.70 -19.72
C PHE A 225 2.72 2.64 -20.70
N ARG A 226 2.79 1.38 -20.28
CA ARG A 226 3.19 0.27 -21.16
C ARG A 226 2.23 0.09 -22.33
N HIS A 227 0.93 0.25 -22.10
CA HIS A 227 -0.08 0.20 -23.15
C HIS A 227 0.12 1.32 -24.18
N VAL A 228 0.27 2.56 -23.74
CA VAL A 228 0.52 3.72 -24.63
C VAL A 228 1.82 3.55 -25.42
N LEU A 229 2.89 3.05 -24.79
CA LEU A 229 4.14 2.76 -25.50
C LEU A 229 4.00 1.62 -26.51
N SER A 230 3.28 0.56 -26.16
CA SER A 230 3.05 -0.57 -27.08
C SER A 230 2.22 -0.15 -28.29
N TYR A 231 1.20 0.68 -28.07
CA TYR A 231 0.32 1.19 -29.11
C TYR A 231 1.05 2.14 -30.05
N ASN A 232 1.84 3.09 -29.51
CA ASN A 232 2.70 3.95 -30.32
C ASN A 232 3.74 3.13 -31.11
N ARG A 233 4.36 2.10 -30.53
CA ARG A 233 5.31 1.23 -31.24
C ARG A 233 4.67 0.46 -32.40
N LEU A 234 3.44 -0.04 -32.23
CA LEU A 234 2.72 -0.74 -33.29
C LEU A 234 2.35 0.20 -34.44
N LEU A 235 1.86 1.40 -34.12
CA LEU A 235 1.52 2.41 -35.12
C LEU A 235 2.76 2.95 -35.85
N ALA A 236 3.83 3.27 -35.11
CA ALA A 236 5.09 3.71 -35.68
C ALA A 236 5.70 2.64 -36.59
N GLY A 237 5.63 1.35 -36.21
CA GLY A 237 6.02 0.24 -37.06
C GLY A 237 5.19 0.11 -38.34
N ALA A 238 3.87 0.29 -38.27
CA ALA A 238 2.97 0.23 -39.43
C ALA A 238 3.19 1.42 -40.39
N VAL A 239 3.24 2.64 -39.86
CA VAL A 239 3.52 3.87 -40.62
C VAL A 239 4.91 3.81 -41.25
N SER A 240 5.92 3.33 -40.52
CA SER A 240 7.27 3.16 -41.05
C SER A 240 7.35 2.11 -42.15
N HIS A 241 6.52 1.06 -42.08
CA HIS A 241 6.38 0.11 -43.18
C HIS A 241 5.83 0.78 -44.44
N GLU A 242 4.83 1.64 -44.29
CA GLU A 242 4.19 2.34 -45.40
C GLU A 242 5.09 3.43 -46.00
N ILE A 243 5.77 4.22 -45.16
CA ILE A 243 6.79 5.18 -45.60
C ILE A 243 7.90 4.46 -46.36
N ARG A 244 8.39 3.32 -45.87
CA ARG A 244 9.46 2.56 -46.55
C ARG A 244 9.00 2.05 -47.91
N ASN A 245 7.75 1.64 -48.04
CA ASN A 245 7.18 1.24 -49.34
C ASN A 245 7.15 2.43 -50.30
N LEU A 246 6.71 3.61 -49.84
CA LEU A 246 6.71 4.84 -50.64
C LEU A 246 8.13 5.29 -51.03
N CYS A 247 9.08 5.26 -50.08
CA CYS A 247 10.47 5.63 -50.33
C CYS A 247 11.19 4.63 -51.24
N SER A 248 10.89 3.34 -51.14
CA SER A 248 11.45 2.32 -52.03
C SER A 248 10.94 2.51 -53.46
N ALA A 249 9.64 2.83 -53.63
CA ALA A 249 9.07 3.18 -54.92
C ALA A 249 9.71 4.47 -55.50
N ALA A 250 9.86 5.51 -54.67
CA ALA A 250 10.53 6.75 -55.06
C ALA A 250 12.00 6.52 -55.45
N SER A 251 12.73 5.70 -54.69
CA SER A 251 14.13 5.32 -54.98
C SER A 251 14.25 4.58 -56.30
N MET A 252 13.29 3.69 -56.61
CA MET A 252 13.25 2.97 -57.88
C MET A 252 13.00 3.91 -59.06
N VAL A 253 12.06 4.84 -58.94
CA VAL A 253 11.76 5.85 -59.96
C VAL A 253 12.96 6.78 -60.17
N ALA A 254 13.57 7.26 -59.08
CA ALA A 254 14.80 8.05 -59.13
C ALA A 254 15.91 7.24 -59.82
N SER A 255 16.20 6.02 -59.40
CA SER A 255 17.23 5.19 -60.03
C SER A 255 17.00 4.97 -61.54
N ASN A 256 15.73 4.89 -61.99
CA ASN A 256 15.41 4.78 -63.42
C ASN A 256 15.62 6.09 -64.19
N LEU A 257 15.26 7.23 -63.61
CA LEU A 257 15.49 8.56 -64.20
C LEU A 257 16.99 8.90 -64.29
N GLY A 258 17.77 8.53 -63.28
CA GLY A 258 19.22 8.72 -63.24
C GLY A 258 20.00 7.88 -64.26
N ARG A 259 19.37 6.94 -64.96
CA ARG A 259 19.97 6.24 -66.12
C ARG A 259 20.04 7.13 -67.36
N ARG A 260 19.36 8.28 -67.38
CA ARG A 260 19.44 9.28 -68.44
C ARG A 260 20.53 10.30 -68.09
N PRO A 261 21.58 10.47 -68.92
CA PRO A 261 22.73 11.33 -68.61
C PRO A 261 22.34 12.79 -68.35
N GLU A 262 21.34 13.29 -69.08
CA GLU A 262 20.82 14.66 -68.98
C GLU A 262 20.17 14.97 -67.62
N VAL A 263 19.59 13.96 -66.97
CA VAL A 263 18.89 14.08 -65.68
C VAL A 263 19.82 13.76 -64.51
N ALA A 264 20.80 12.87 -64.70
CA ALA A 264 21.75 12.50 -63.66
C ALA A 264 22.71 13.63 -63.25
N ALA A 265 23.00 14.56 -64.17
CA ALA A 265 23.84 15.73 -63.93
C ALA A 265 23.06 16.92 -63.34
N ASP A 266 21.73 16.82 -63.27
CA ASP A 266 20.87 17.87 -62.75
C ASP A 266 20.98 17.96 -61.21
N ALA A 267 21.21 19.17 -60.70
CA ALA A 267 21.43 19.42 -59.29
C ALA A 267 20.17 19.15 -58.44
N ASP A 268 18.98 19.44 -58.97
CA ASP A 268 17.71 19.22 -58.27
C ASP A 268 17.40 17.73 -58.18
N PHE A 269 17.75 16.97 -59.23
CA PHE A 269 17.62 15.52 -59.23
C PHE A 269 18.56 14.84 -58.22
N GLN A 270 19.80 15.33 -58.07
CA GLN A 270 20.73 14.81 -57.06
C GLN A 270 20.25 15.12 -55.64
N ALA A 271 19.73 16.33 -55.38
CA ALA A 271 19.15 16.69 -54.09
C ALA A 271 17.94 15.82 -53.74
N LEU A 272 17.04 15.57 -54.71
CA LEU A 272 15.87 14.73 -54.53
C LEU A 272 16.24 13.27 -54.23
N ASN A 273 17.26 12.74 -54.90
CA ASN A 273 17.76 11.38 -54.65
C ASN A 273 18.43 11.25 -53.26
N GLN A 274 19.12 12.29 -52.79
CA GLN A 274 19.66 12.34 -51.42
C GLN A 274 18.55 12.39 -50.37
N LEU A 275 17.49 13.20 -50.58
CA LEU A 275 16.33 13.27 -49.70
C LEU A 275 15.59 11.94 -49.59
N VAL A 276 15.34 11.29 -50.72
CA VAL A 276 14.70 9.96 -50.76
C VAL A 276 15.56 8.92 -50.06
N GLY A 277 16.89 8.97 -50.25
CA GLY A 277 17.84 8.10 -49.53
C GLY A 277 17.85 8.35 -48.02
N GLY A 278 17.78 9.61 -47.58
CA GLY A 278 17.65 10.01 -46.18
C GLY A 278 16.35 9.51 -45.56
N LEU A 279 15.21 9.74 -46.21
CA LEU A 279 13.89 9.23 -45.80
C LEU A 279 13.85 7.71 -45.70
N THR A 280 14.47 7.01 -46.65
CA THR A 280 14.54 5.53 -46.63
C THR A 280 15.36 5.04 -45.42
N LYS A 281 16.48 5.70 -45.10
CA LYS A 281 17.29 5.38 -43.91
C LYS A 281 16.51 5.64 -42.62
N LEU A 282 15.79 6.75 -42.53
CA LEU A 282 14.93 7.09 -41.38
C LEU A 282 13.80 6.05 -41.20
N ALA A 283 13.08 5.71 -42.27
CA ALA A 283 11.99 4.72 -42.24
C ALA A 283 12.47 3.28 -41.93
N SER A 284 13.76 2.99 -42.16
CA SER A 284 14.38 1.69 -41.86
C SER A 284 14.83 1.56 -40.41
N PHE A 285 15.04 2.69 -39.70
CA PHE A 285 15.53 2.72 -38.32
C PHE A 285 14.48 2.25 -37.30
N GLU A 286 13.20 2.49 -37.58
CA GLU A 286 12.05 2.09 -36.75
C GLU A 286 11.88 0.56 -36.59
N LEU A 287 12.49 -0.25 -37.46
CA LEU A 287 12.34 -1.71 -37.46
C LEU A 287 13.62 -2.46 -37.08
N ALA A 288 14.64 -1.81 -36.53
CA ALA A 288 15.76 -2.53 -35.92
C ALA A 288 15.28 -3.18 -34.61
N LYS A 289 14.59 -4.33 -34.74
CA LYS A 289 14.35 -5.29 -33.66
C LYS A 289 15.69 -5.66 -33.03
N ASN A 290 16.07 -4.97 -31.96
CA ASN A 290 17.02 -5.47 -30.98
C ASN A 290 16.31 -5.46 -29.62
N THR A 291 15.44 -6.45 -29.43
CA THR A 291 14.70 -6.72 -28.19
C THR A 291 15.60 -7.18 -27.03
N THR A 292 16.92 -6.98 -27.14
CA THR A 292 17.94 -7.40 -26.16
C THR A 292 19.08 -6.39 -25.96
N ALA A 293 19.20 -5.33 -26.75
CA ALA A 293 20.31 -4.39 -26.59
C ALA A 293 19.97 -3.34 -25.50
N ARG A 294 20.38 -3.62 -24.25
CA ARG A 294 20.51 -2.59 -23.18
C ARG A 294 21.76 -1.73 -23.38
N SER A 295 22.14 -1.46 -24.63
CA SER A 295 23.30 -0.64 -24.99
C SER A 295 23.01 0.11 -26.28
N ALA A 296 23.29 1.41 -26.28
CA ALA A 296 23.24 2.28 -27.44
C ALA A 296 24.56 3.05 -27.58
N SER A 297 25.09 3.13 -28.79
CA SER A 297 26.21 4.02 -29.11
C SER A 297 25.70 5.47 -29.14
N LEU A 298 26.13 6.28 -28.17
CA LEU A 298 25.72 7.68 -28.09
C LEU A 298 26.19 8.47 -29.32
N ALA A 299 27.38 8.16 -29.85
CA ALA A 299 27.90 8.76 -31.08
C ALA A 299 26.94 8.55 -32.26
N ALA A 300 26.53 7.30 -32.52
CA ALA A 300 25.64 7.00 -33.64
C ALA A 300 24.27 7.67 -33.51
N VAL A 301 23.73 7.77 -32.29
CA VAL A 301 22.45 8.43 -32.06
C VAL A 301 22.55 9.95 -32.26
N LEU A 302 23.63 10.58 -31.80
CA LEU A 302 23.86 12.02 -31.97
C LEU A 302 24.16 12.38 -33.43
N ASP A 303 24.88 11.55 -34.17
CA ASP A 303 25.09 11.74 -35.61
C ASP A 303 23.77 11.68 -36.38
N ASN A 304 22.88 10.73 -36.03
CA ASN A 304 21.54 10.66 -36.62
C ASN A 304 20.69 11.88 -36.26
N LEU A 305 20.73 12.34 -35.00
CA LEU A 305 20.05 13.55 -34.59
C LEU A 305 20.52 14.73 -35.42
N ARG A 306 21.85 14.90 -35.56
CA ARG A 306 22.47 15.97 -36.34
C ARG A 306 21.94 16.03 -37.76
N VAL A 307 21.86 14.89 -38.45
CA VAL A 307 21.33 14.80 -39.82
C VAL A 307 19.88 15.32 -39.91
N VAL A 308 19.06 15.07 -38.90
CA VAL A 308 17.65 15.48 -38.90
C VAL A 308 17.48 16.95 -38.55
N VAL A 309 18.19 17.43 -37.51
CA VAL A 309 17.95 18.78 -36.97
C VAL A 309 18.73 19.88 -37.69
N GLU A 310 19.85 19.56 -38.38
CA GLU A 310 20.65 20.59 -39.06
C GLU A 310 19.87 21.35 -40.12
N THR A 311 19.00 20.68 -40.88
CA THR A 311 18.21 21.30 -41.93
C THR A 311 17.24 22.32 -41.34
N ASP A 312 16.42 21.90 -40.36
CA ASP A 312 15.41 22.75 -39.72
C ASP A 312 16.04 23.99 -39.05
N TRP A 313 17.21 23.83 -38.42
CA TRP A 313 17.91 24.95 -37.77
C TRP A 313 18.57 25.90 -38.77
N ARG A 314 19.03 25.42 -39.94
CA ARG A 314 19.50 26.29 -41.01
C ARG A 314 18.38 27.12 -41.61
N GLU A 315 17.17 26.58 -41.75
CA GLU A 315 16.02 27.31 -42.30
C GLU A 315 15.62 28.54 -41.46
N ILE A 316 15.87 28.50 -40.15
CA ILE A 316 15.64 29.64 -39.25
C ILE A 316 16.89 30.49 -38.99
N ASP A 317 17.97 30.34 -39.78
CA ASP A 317 19.27 30.99 -39.54
C ASP A 317 19.80 30.78 -38.09
N GLY A 318 19.53 29.60 -37.53
CA GLY A 318 19.91 29.22 -36.17
C GLY A 318 21.33 28.63 -36.08
N GLN A 319 21.94 28.76 -34.90
CA GLN A 319 23.25 28.19 -34.58
C GLN A 319 23.10 26.91 -33.74
N LEU A 320 23.64 25.82 -34.26
CA LEU A 320 23.78 24.54 -33.54
C LEU A 320 25.23 24.34 -33.11
N GLU A 321 25.47 24.29 -31.81
CA GLU A 321 26.79 24.05 -31.24
C GLU A 321 26.84 22.65 -30.61
N TRP A 322 27.88 21.88 -30.93
CA TRP A 322 28.06 20.51 -30.45
C TRP A 322 29.32 20.42 -29.60
N LEU A 323 29.15 20.34 -28.27
CA LEU A 323 30.24 20.21 -27.31
C LEU A 323 30.36 18.75 -26.90
N LEU A 324 31.08 17.97 -27.73
CA LEU A 324 31.21 16.52 -27.56
C LEU A 324 32.65 16.14 -27.16
N PRO A 325 32.84 15.21 -26.22
CA PRO A 325 34.15 14.66 -25.92
C PRO A 325 34.68 13.85 -27.11
N SER A 326 36.00 13.71 -27.22
CA SER A 326 36.67 13.00 -28.32
C SER A 326 36.28 11.52 -28.44
N GLN A 327 35.83 10.90 -27.34
CA GLN A 327 35.27 9.55 -27.32
C GLN A 327 33.96 9.55 -26.54
N LEU A 328 32.88 9.15 -27.22
CA LEU A 328 31.55 9.02 -26.61
C LEU A 328 31.33 7.58 -26.13
N PRO A 329 30.84 7.39 -24.89
CA PRO A 329 30.60 6.06 -24.34
C PRO A 329 29.35 5.40 -24.95
N GLU A 330 29.25 4.09 -24.82
CA GLU A 330 27.97 3.39 -24.92
C GLU A 330 27.16 3.61 -23.64
N VAL A 331 25.84 3.76 -23.77
CA VAL A 331 24.93 4.03 -22.65
C VAL A 331 23.86 2.94 -22.55
N GLN A 332 23.39 2.68 -21.32
CA GLN A 332 22.34 1.71 -21.05
C GLN A 332 20.97 2.22 -21.48
N ALA A 333 20.67 2.15 -22.76
CA ALA A 333 19.39 2.55 -23.35
C ALA A 333 19.19 1.83 -24.68
N ASP A 334 17.98 1.94 -25.25
CA ASP A 334 17.77 1.60 -26.64
C ASP A 334 17.93 2.84 -27.53
N SER A 335 18.59 2.68 -28.69
CA SER A 335 18.93 3.78 -29.58
C SER A 335 17.72 4.56 -30.10
N HIS A 336 16.57 3.90 -30.22
CA HIS A 336 15.35 4.52 -30.74
C HIS A 336 14.71 5.44 -29.71
N GLY A 337 14.52 4.98 -28.47
CA GLY A 337 14.00 5.80 -27.39
C GLY A 337 14.92 6.99 -27.07
N LEU A 338 16.25 6.82 -27.18
CA LEU A 338 17.17 7.96 -27.07
C LEU A 338 16.99 8.99 -28.19
N LEU A 339 16.94 8.53 -29.45
CA LEU A 339 16.73 9.43 -30.58
C LEU A 339 15.39 10.17 -30.44
N GLN A 340 14.34 9.50 -29.97
CA GLN A 340 13.04 10.10 -29.72
C GLN A 340 13.09 11.20 -28.66
N ILE A 341 13.79 10.97 -27.53
CA ILE A 341 14.01 12.01 -26.51
C ILE A 341 14.73 13.20 -27.15
N PHE A 342 15.82 12.94 -27.87
CA PHE A 342 16.65 14.00 -28.46
C PHE A 342 15.92 14.82 -29.52
N LEU A 343 15.16 14.18 -30.42
CA LEU A 343 14.34 14.88 -31.41
C LEU A 343 13.29 15.75 -30.74
N ASN A 344 12.61 15.23 -29.70
CA ASN A 344 11.62 16.02 -28.99
C ASN A 344 12.26 17.24 -28.31
N LEU A 345 13.43 17.09 -27.67
CA LEU A 345 14.15 18.21 -27.06
C LEU A 345 14.60 19.23 -28.12
N ALA A 346 15.26 18.78 -29.20
CA ALA A 346 15.74 19.67 -30.24
C ALA A 346 14.60 20.42 -30.97
N GLN A 347 13.46 19.76 -31.21
CA GLN A 347 12.28 20.39 -31.81
C GLN A 347 11.56 21.33 -30.84
N ASN A 348 11.55 21.02 -29.53
CA ASN A 348 11.05 21.95 -28.52
C ASN A 348 11.91 23.21 -28.48
N SER A 349 13.24 23.06 -28.50
CA SER A 349 14.17 24.18 -28.56
C SER A 349 14.00 25.00 -29.83
N LEU A 350 13.85 24.35 -31.01
CA LEU A 350 13.58 25.03 -32.28
C LEU A 350 12.33 25.91 -32.18
N ARG A 351 11.21 25.36 -31.71
CA ARG A 351 9.95 26.11 -31.51
C ARG A 351 10.09 27.24 -30.50
N ALA A 352 10.93 27.08 -29.48
CA ALA A 352 11.12 28.06 -28.43
C ALA A 352 11.96 29.27 -28.90
N VAL A 353 12.91 29.04 -29.80
CA VAL A 353 13.77 30.11 -30.33
C VAL A 353 13.25 30.70 -31.63
N ASP A 354 12.32 30.05 -32.31
CA ASP A 354 11.75 30.54 -33.57
C ASP A 354 11.07 31.91 -33.37
N GLY A 355 11.43 32.88 -34.21
CA GLY A 355 11.06 34.29 -34.03
C GLY A 355 11.80 35.07 -32.93
N GLY A 356 12.69 34.42 -32.16
CA GLY A 356 13.51 35.04 -31.11
C GLY A 356 14.74 35.81 -31.63
N PRO A 357 15.33 36.70 -30.79
CA PRO A 357 16.48 37.53 -31.16
C PRO A 357 17.80 36.76 -31.24
N VAL A 358 17.92 35.67 -30.48
CA VAL A 358 19.05 34.74 -30.49
C VAL A 358 18.48 33.35 -30.72
N ARG A 359 18.99 32.66 -31.75
CA ARG A 359 18.52 31.34 -32.18
C ARG A 359 19.66 30.35 -32.04
N GLN A 360 19.95 29.93 -30.82
CA GLN A 360 21.06 29.05 -30.52
C GLN A 360 20.58 27.83 -29.73
N LEU A 361 21.08 26.66 -30.09
CA LEU A 361 20.99 25.43 -29.31
C LEU A 361 22.39 24.83 -29.17
N THR A 362 22.79 24.61 -27.93
CA THR A 362 24.03 23.90 -27.58
C THR A 362 23.68 22.50 -27.09
N ILE A 363 24.27 21.49 -27.70
CA ILE A 363 24.18 20.10 -27.27
C ILE A 363 25.53 19.69 -26.69
N GLU A 364 25.55 19.46 -25.38
CA GLU A 364 26.76 19.16 -24.62
C GLU A 364 26.68 17.75 -24.04
N VAL A 365 27.80 17.02 -24.07
CA VAL A 365 27.91 15.70 -23.44
C VAL A 365 29.04 15.71 -22.42
N GLU A 366 28.71 15.44 -21.16
CA GLU A 366 29.68 15.21 -20.09
C GLU A 366 29.64 13.74 -19.69
N ALA A 367 30.76 13.03 -19.84
CA ALA A 367 30.88 11.63 -19.47
C ALA A 367 31.81 11.47 -18.26
N THR A 368 31.32 10.78 -17.24
CA THR A 368 32.09 10.33 -16.07
C THR A 368 32.08 8.80 -16.00
N ALA A 369 32.84 8.21 -15.06
CA ALA A 369 32.90 6.76 -14.90
C ALA A 369 31.54 6.11 -14.55
N ASP A 370 30.67 6.83 -13.84
CA ASP A 370 29.39 6.29 -13.36
C ASP A 370 28.15 6.90 -14.03
N SER A 371 28.31 8.00 -14.78
CA SER A 371 27.19 8.73 -15.35
C SER A 371 27.56 9.47 -16.63
N VAL A 372 26.63 9.50 -17.58
CA VAL A 372 26.70 10.30 -18.81
C VAL A 372 25.57 11.31 -18.79
N ARG A 373 25.89 12.60 -18.85
CA ARG A 373 24.94 13.70 -18.94
C ARG A 373 24.94 14.24 -20.36
N ILE A 374 23.75 14.40 -20.92
CA ILE A 374 23.51 15.05 -22.22
C ILE A 374 22.64 16.26 -21.97
N SER A 375 23.14 17.45 -22.28
CA SER A 375 22.48 18.73 -22.03
C SER A 375 22.05 19.37 -23.33
N PHE A 376 20.79 19.78 -23.40
CA PHE A 376 20.22 20.60 -24.47
C PHE A 376 19.96 21.98 -23.89
N ASN A 377 20.71 22.98 -24.34
CA ASN A 377 20.66 24.35 -23.83
C ASN A 377 20.32 25.32 -24.97
N ASP A 378 19.11 25.87 -24.94
CA ASP A 378 18.63 26.82 -25.96
C ASP A 378 18.52 28.25 -25.43
N SER A 379 18.53 29.22 -26.35
CA SER A 379 18.38 30.65 -26.07
C SER A 379 16.92 31.13 -26.04
N GLY A 380 15.97 30.23 -25.82
CA GLY A 380 14.54 30.53 -25.79
C GLY A 380 14.11 31.31 -24.55
N PRO A 381 12.80 31.59 -24.40
CA PRO A 381 12.27 32.40 -23.30
C PRO A 381 12.28 31.69 -21.93
N GLY A 382 12.76 30.43 -21.86
CA GLY A 382 12.74 29.60 -20.66
C GLY A 382 11.37 28.99 -20.36
N VAL A 383 11.22 28.44 -19.15
CA VAL A 383 10.01 27.73 -18.71
C VAL A 383 9.28 28.53 -17.63
N SER A 384 8.02 28.90 -17.88
CA SER A 384 7.20 29.69 -16.95
C SER A 384 6.58 28.88 -15.80
N GLN A 385 6.34 27.58 -15.98
CA GLN A 385 5.73 26.69 -14.97
C GLN A 385 6.52 25.37 -14.84
N PRO A 386 7.72 25.41 -14.23
CA PRO A 386 8.61 24.25 -14.17
C PRO A 386 8.01 23.07 -13.41
N GLU A 387 7.20 23.31 -12.37
CA GLU A 387 6.53 22.25 -11.60
C GLU A 387 5.55 21.39 -12.43
N THR A 388 5.02 21.92 -13.53
CA THR A 388 4.04 21.19 -14.38
C THR A 388 4.58 20.74 -15.73
N LEU A 389 5.85 21.01 -16.01
CA LEU A 389 6.49 20.81 -17.31
C LEU A 389 6.43 19.37 -17.83
N PHE A 390 6.43 18.40 -16.92
CA PHE A 390 6.38 16.98 -17.23
C PHE A 390 5.01 16.35 -16.98
N HIS A 391 3.94 17.13 -16.83
CA HIS A 391 2.58 16.58 -16.78
C HIS A 391 2.01 16.35 -18.19
N PRO A 392 1.23 15.28 -18.41
CA PRO A 392 0.63 15.01 -19.71
C PRO A 392 -0.39 16.09 -20.11
N PHE A 393 -0.50 16.36 -21.42
CA PHE A 393 -1.48 17.28 -22.04
C PHE A 393 -1.32 18.76 -21.68
N ARG A 394 -0.14 19.18 -21.21
CA ARG A 394 0.19 20.59 -20.97
C ARG A 394 0.95 21.13 -22.18
N SER A 395 0.31 21.96 -22.99
CA SER A 395 0.97 22.74 -24.04
C SER A 395 0.48 24.19 -24.02
N ASN A 396 1.40 25.15 -24.18
CA ASN A 396 1.08 26.57 -24.35
C ASN A 396 1.10 27.00 -25.83
N SER A 397 1.22 26.03 -26.76
CA SER A 397 1.23 26.22 -28.23
C SER A 397 0.79 24.91 -28.94
N ASP A 398 0.67 24.91 -30.27
CA ASP A 398 0.02 23.91 -31.16
C ASP A 398 0.51 22.43 -31.08
N GLY A 399 1.30 22.04 -30.07
CA GLY A 399 1.74 20.66 -29.81
C GLY A 399 0.80 19.85 -28.90
N SER A 400 0.87 18.52 -28.97
CA SER A 400 0.00 17.61 -28.20
C SER A 400 0.20 17.61 -26.68
N GLY A 401 1.19 18.34 -26.15
CA GLY A 401 1.52 18.41 -24.72
C GLY A 401 1.99 17.09 -24.10
N LEU A 402 2.34 16.08 -24.91
CA LEU A 402 2.79 14.75 -24.43
C LEU A 402 4.31 14.55 -24.55
N GLY A 403 5.00 15.34 -25.37
CA GLY A 403 6.40 15.08 -25.76
C GLY A 403 7.37 15.00 -24.57
N LEU A 404 7.37 15.99 -23.69
CA LEU A 404 8.26 16.02 -22.52
C LEU A 404 7.89 14.94 -21.48
N TYR A 405 6.60 14.67 -21.27
CA TYR A 405 6.13 13.57 -20.41
C TYR A 405 6.67 12.22 -20.91
N ILE A 406 6.51 11.92 -22.20
CA ILE A 406 7.01 10.69 -22.82
C ILE A 406 8.54 10.63 -22.73
N SER A 407 9.23 11.75 -23.01
CA SER A 407 10.70 11.80 -22.98
C SER A 407 11.26 11.47 -21.60
N ARG A 408 10.68 12.04 -20.54
CA ARG A 408 11.09 11.74 -19.16
C ARG A 408 10.78 10.31 -18.76
N ALA A 409 9.64 9.77 -19.19
CA ALA A 409 9.27 8.40 -18.90
C ALA A 409 10.19 7.38 -19.62
N LEU A 410 10.58 7.66 -20.87
CA LEU A 410 11.61 6.89 -21.59
C LEU A 410 12.96 6.95 -20.87
N ALA A 411 13.42 8.15 -20.47
CA ALA A 411 14.66 8.31 -19.70
C ALA A 411 14.68 7.45 -18.42
N ARG A 412 13.56 7.44 -17.69
CA ARG A 412 13.39 6.61 -16.48
C ARG A 412 13.38 5.11 -16.78
N SER A 413 12.80 4.70 -17.91
CA SER A 413 12.85 3.30 -18.34
C SER A 413 14.30 2.81 -18.60
N PHE A 414 15.22 3.73 -18.89
CA PHE A 414 16.65 3.49 -19.04
C PHE A 414 17.44 3.64 -17.72
N SER A 415 16.76 3.66 -16.58
CA SER A 415 17.38 3.92 -15.26
C SER A 415 18.10 5.28 -15.18
N GLY A 416 17.67 6.24 -16.01
CA GLY A 416 18.08 7.63 -16.02
C GLY A 416 16.99 8.57 -15.52
N ASP A 417 17.17 9.88 -15.71
CA ASP A 417 16.09 10.86 -15.59
C ASP A 417 16.34 12.01 -16.57
N LEU A 418 15.27 12.70 -16.93
CA LEU A 418 15.29 13.95 -17.69
C LEU A 418 14.79 15.07 -16.78
N ILE A 419 15.61 16.08 -16.57
CA ILE A 419 15.29 17.21 -15.71
C ILE A 419 15.41 18.53 -16.45
N HIS A 420 14.65 19.52 -16.02
CA HIS A 420 14.86 20.91 -16.40
C HIS A 420 15.80 21.56 -15.38
N VAL A 421 16.83 22.27 -15.86
CA VAL A 421 17.78 22.99 -15.03
C VAL A 421 17.45 24.48 -15.09
N PRO A 422 17.03 25.11 -13.98
CA PRO A 422 16.72 26.53 -13.97
C PRO A 422 17.92 27.39 -14.38
N GLN A 423 17.70 28.34 -15.28
CA GLN A 423 18.71 29.29 -15.76
C GLN A 423 18.16 30.72 -15.78
N SER A 424 19.07 31.70 -15.77
CA SER A 424 18.72 33.12 -15.84
C SER A 424 18.27 33.58 -17.22
N SER A 425 18.64 32.85 -18.27
CA SER A 425 18.27 33.08 -19.66
C SER A 425 18.34 31.75 -20.40
N GLY A 426 17.44 31.52 -21.36
CA GLY A 426 17.38 30.25 -22.09
C GLY A 426 16.60 29.16 -21.37
N CYS A 427 16.68 27.96 -21.92
CA CYS A 427 16.11 26.74 -21.36
C CYS A 427 17.12 25.60 -21.44
N ARG A 428 17.35 24.90 -20.32
CA ARG A 428 18.23 23.73 -20.27
C ARG A 428 17.51 22.48 -19.79
N PHE A 429 17.66 21.41 -20.57
CA PHE A 429 17.27 20.06 -20.19
C PHE A 429 18.49 19.15 -20.09
N ASP A 430 18.61 18.46 -18.96
CA ASP A 430 19.67 17.48 -18.71
C ASP A 430 19.09 16.06 -18.70
N LEU A 431 19.54 15.23 -19.62
CA LEU A 431 19.31 13.79 -19.63
C LEU A 431 20.50 13.10 -18.96
N THR A 432 20.24 12.28 -17.94
CA THR A 432 21.27 11.48 -17.26
C THR A 432 21.09 10.00 -17.56
N LEU A 433 22.14 9.31 -18.00
CA LEU A 433 22.16 7.88 -18.31
C LEU A 433 23.38 7.20 -17.67
N LYS A 434 23.33 5.86 -17.56
CA LYS A 434 24.48 5.07 -17.10
C LYS A 434 25.33 4.59 -18.27
N PRO A 435 26.66 4.70 -18.20
CA PRO A 435 27.53 4.09 -19.20
C PRO A 435 27.46 2.56 -19.14
N VAL A 436 27.68 1.90 -20.26
CA VAL A 436 27.83 0.44 -20.33
C VAL A 436 29.22 0.09 -19.82
N ARG A 437 29.30 -0.60 -18.68
CA ARG A 437 30.56 -1.13 -18.17
C ARG A 437 31.01 -2.25 -19.12
N ARG A 438 32.03 -2.00 -19.93
CA ARG A 438 32.75 -3.08 -20.62
C ARG A 438 33.42 -3.95 -19.55
N SER A 439 33.02 -5.21 -19.43
CA SER A 439 33.77 -6.20 -18.66
C SER A 439 35.16 -6.28 -19.26
N ASN A 440 36.14 -5.79 -18.51
CA ASN A 440 37.53 -5.70 -18.93
C ASN A 440 38.17 -7.11 -18.81
N ASP A 441 37.95 -7.97 -19.80
CA ASP A 441 38.84 -9.09 -20.09
C ASP A 441 39.89 -8.61 -21.09
N GLY A 442 41.11 -8.35 -20.62
CA GLY A 442 42.28 -8.00 -21.44
C GLY A 442 42.74 -6.54 -21.29
N GLY A 443 43.80 -6.34 -20.50
CA GLY A 443 44.19 -5.03 -19.98
C GLY A 443 44.82 -4.06 -20.96
N VAL A 444 44.52 -2.78 -20.74
CA VAL A 444 45.37 -1.59 -21.00
C VAL A 444 45.05 -0.58 -19.88
N PRO A 445 46.04 0.18 -19.32
CA PRO A 445 45.82 1.00 -18.12
C PRO A 445 45.00 2.28 -18.41
N PRO A 446 44.41 2.90 -17.38
CA PRO A 446 43.52 4.06 -17.53
C PRO A 446 44.27 5.31 -18.01
N LEU A 447 43.56 6.16 -18.78
CA LEU A 447 44.01 7.50 -19.15
C LEU A 447 44.46 8.26 -17.90
N ALA A 448 45.74 8.66 -17.91
CA ALA A 448 46.32 9.50 -16.89
C ALA A 448 45.61 10.85 -16.83
N ALA A 449 45.27 11.26 -15.61
CA ALA A 449 44.97 12.64 -15.28
C ALA A 449 46.16 13.52 -15.69
N ALA A 450 45.98 14.33 -16.73
CA ALA A 450 46.95 15.36 -17.08
C ALA A 450 46.70 16.56 -16.15
N ALA A 451 47.70 16.78 -15.29
CA ALA A 451 47.85 17.87 -14.37
C ALA A 451 47.53 19.25 -14.99
N ALA A 452 46.67 20.00 -14.31
CA ALA A 452 46.69 21.45 -14.30
C ALA A 452 47.16 21.89 -12.91
N ASP A 453 48.47 21.77 -12.68
CA ASP A 453 49.15 22.31 -11.51
C ASP A 453 50.40 23.04 -11.99
N SER A 454 50.20 24.24 -12.52
CA SER A 454 51.27 25.18 -12.82
C SER A 454 50.71 26.60 -12.95
N LEU A 455 50.32 27.19 -11.82
CA LEU A 455 50.28 28.63 -11.61
C LEU A 455 50.24 28.86 -10.09
N VAL A 456 51.41 29.00 -9.46
CA VAL A 456 51.72 29.98 -8.42
C VAL A 456 53.18 29.80 -7.95
N HIS A 457 53.95 30.86 -8.18
CA HIS A 457 55.19 31.29 -7.55
C HIS A 457 56.47 30.42 -7.61
N ARG A 458 57.38 30.89 -8.50
CA ARG A 458 58.72 31.27 -8.05
C ARG A 458 58.60 32.30 -6.91
N GLY A 459 59.14 31.87 -5.78
CA GLY A 459 59.49 32.59 -4.57
C GLY A 459 60.35 31.62 -3.78
#